data_AF-A0A662EWL8-F1
#
_entry.id   AF-A0A662EWL8-F1
#
_cell.length_a   1.000
_cell.length_b   1.000
_cell.length_c   1.000
_cell.angle_alpha   90.00
_cell.angle_beta   90.00
_cell.angle_gamma   90.00
#
_symmetry.space_group_name_H-M   'P 1'
#
loop_
_entity.id
_entity.type
_entity.pdbx_description
1 polymer ?
#
loop_
_entity_poly.entity_id
_entity_poly.type
_entity_poly.pdbx_seq_one_letter_code
_entity_poly.pdbx_strand_id
1 'polypeptide(L)' 'MEQVKKTLWKRFGAFTRECWRVLRVTKRPDWLEFKTIVQVAGLGMLIIGAIGFILQMIKIVFFVKGGI' A
#
# COMPACT_ATOMS: atom_id res chain seq x y z
N MET A 1 -31.45 -10.43 23.65
CA MET A 1 -30.90 -9.73 22.46
C MET A 1 -30.33 -8.32 22.78
N GLU A 2 -30.86 -7.57 23.76
CA GLU A 2 -30.41 -6.18 24.03
C GLU A 2 -29.04 -6.00 24.72
N GLN A 3 -28.59 -6.96 25.55
CA GLN A 3 -27.33 -6.85 26.30
C GLN A 3 -26.07 -6.99 25.44
N VAL A 4 -26.14 -7.74 24.33
CA VAL A 4 -24.99 -7.96 23.44
C VAL A 4 -24.60 -6.66 22.74
N LYS A 5 -25.58 -5.83 22.37
CA LYS A 5 -25.37 -4.57 21.64
C LYS A 5 -24.64 -3.52 22.48
N LYS A 6 -24.93 -3.43 23.78
CA LYS A 6 -24.23 -2.52 24.72
C LYS A 6 -22.78 -2.95 24.97
N THR A 7 -22.51 -4.25 25.04
CA THR A 7 -21.15 -4.78 25.22
C THR A 7 -20.27 -4.55 23.99
N LEU A 8 -20.83 -4.67 22.78
CA LEU A 8 -20.10 -4.40 21.54
C LEU A 8 -19.71 -2.93 21.39
N TRP A 9 -20.63 -2.01 21.71
CA TRP A 9 -20.35 -0.56 21.64
C TRP A 9 -19.29 -0.12 22.66
N LYS A 10 -19.31 -0.67 23.89
CA LYS A 10 -18.24 -0.42 24.86
C LYS A 10 -16.88 -0.96 24.41
N ARG A 11 -16.86 -2.11 23.75
CA ARG A 11 -15.63 -2.72 23.20
C ARG A 11 -15.03 -1.85 22.11
N PHE A 12 -15.83 -1.37 21.14
CA PHE A 12 -15.33 -0.50 20.06
C PHE A 12 -14.69 0.79 20.58
N GLY A 13 -15.26 1.44 21.59
CA GLY A 13 -14.67 2.63 22.20
C GLY A 13 -13.39 2.37 23.02
N ALA A 14 -13.20 1.14 23.51
CA ALA A 14 -11.95 0.72 24.15
C ALA A 14 -10.87 0.40 23.10
N PHE A 15 -11.22 -0.32 22.03
CA PHE A 15 -10.32 -0.65 20.92
C PHE A 15 -9.78 0.59 20.21
N THR A 16 -10.61 1.61 19.95
CA THR A 16 -10.15 2.86 19.34
C THR A 16 -9.11 3.58 20.21
N ARG A 17 -9.27 3.53 21.53
CA ARG A 17 -8.33 4.13 22.49
C ARG A 17 -7.00 3.37 22.55
N GLU A 18 -7.05 2.04 22.47
CA GLU A 18 -5.85 1.19 22.38
C GLU A 18 -5.08 1.43 21.08
N CYS A 19 -5.78 1.47 19.93
CA CYS A 19 -5.18 1.81 18.64
C CYS A 19 -4.50 3.19 18.64
N TRP A 20 -5.11 4.18 19.31
CA TRP A 20 -4.51 5.52 19.44
C TRP A 20 -3.19 5.50 20.21
N ARG A 21 -3.07 4.65 21.23
CA ARG A 21 -1.82 4.50 21.98
C ARG A 21 -0.71 3.95 21.08
N VAL A 22 -1.01 2.96 20.24
CA VAL A 22 -0.04 2.37 19.30
C VAL A 22 0.42 3.40 18.26
N LEU A 23 -0.51 4.18 17.69
CA LEU A 23 -0.21 5.27 16.75
C LEU A 23 0.65 6.39 17.36
N ARG A 24 0.66 6.53 18.69
CA ARG A 24 1.54 7.48 19.39
C ARG A 24 2.93 6.90 19.67
N VAL A 25 3.07 5.57 19.76
CA VAL A 25 4.35 4.88 19.97
C VAL A 25 5.13 4.73 18.66
N THR A 26 4.44 4.72 17.50
CA THR A 26 5.12 4.71 16.20
C THR A 26 5.94 5.98 15.99
N LYS A 27 7.23 5.81 15.71
CA LYS A 27 8.15 6.90 15.39
C LYS A 27 7.72 7.52 14.05
N ARG A 28 7.48 8.84 14.02
CA ARG A 28 7.27 9.55 12.75
C ARG A 28 8.58 9.50 11.95
N PRO A 29 8.55 9.08 10.68
CA PRO A 29 9.76 8.96 9.89
C PRO A 29 10.41 10.34 9.71
N ASP A 30 11.74 10.37 9.79
CA ASP A 30 12.47 11.59 9.48
C ASP A 30 12.44 11.86 7.96
N TRP A 31 12.57 13.13 7.56
CA TRP A 31 12.56 13.50 6.14
C TRP A 31 13.69 12.84 5.34
N LEU A 32 14.84 12.56 5.97
CA LEU A 32 15.92 11.81 5.33
C LEU A 32 15.55 10.34 5.10
N GLU A 33 15.09 9.65 6.14
CA GLU A 33 14.66 8.24 6.06
C GLU A 33 13.55 8.08 5.01
N PHE A 34 12.57 8.98 5.01
CA PHE A 34 11.47 8.96 4.05
C PHE A 34 11.96 9.09 2.60
N LYS A 35 12.85 10.05 2.31
CA LYS A 35 13.39 10.25 0.96
C LYS A 35 14.16 9.03 0.48
N THR A 36 15.00 8.43 1.34
CA THR A 36 15.75 7.22 0.99
C THR A 36 14.82 6.06 0.63
N ILE A 37 13.77 5.83 1.42
CA ILE A 37 12.79 4.76 1.16
C ILE A 37 12.05 5.01 -0.16
N VAL A 38 11.58 6.23 -0.39
CA VAL A 38 10.87 6.61 -1.62
C VAL A 38 11.75 6.47 -2.84
N GLN A 39 13.03 6.84 -2.77
CA GLN A 39 13.97 6.70 -3.88
C GLN A 39 14.20 5.22 -4.24
N VAL A 40 14.44 4.36 -3.25
CA VAL A 40 14.67 2.93 -3.48
C VAL A 40 13.39 2.25 -3.99
N ALA A 41 12.23 2.55 -3.39
CA ALA A 41 10.95 2.04 -3.84
C ALA A 41 10.60 2.51 -5.26
N GLY A 42 10.86 3.79 -5.56
CA GLY A 42 10.69 4.39 -6.89
C GLY A 42 11.55 3.73 -7.94
N LEU A 43 12.81 3.42 -7.62
CA LEU A 43 13.71 2.69 -8.52
C LEU A 43 13.18 1.28 -8.84
N GLY A 44 12.70 0.56 -7.82
CA GLY A 44 12.10 -0.77 -7.99
C GLY A 44 10.84 -0.75 -8.85
N MET A 45 9.94 0.21 -8.60
CA MET A 45 8.72 0.40 -9.40
C MET A 45 9.04 0.74 -10.86
N LEU A 46 10.06 1.55 -11.12
CA LEU A 46 10.49 1.90 -12.47
C LEU A 46 11.00 0.66 -13.21
N ILE A 47 11.83 -0.16 -12.59
CA ILE A 47 12.38 -1.38 -13.20
C ILE A 47 11.25 -2.37 -13.53
N ILE A 48 10.37 -2.66 -12.57
CA ILE A 48 9.25 -3.60 -12.78
C ILE A 48 8.27 -3.07 -13.82
N GLY A 49 7.95 -1.76 -13.75
CA GLY A 49 7.10 -1.10 -14.72
C GLY A 49 7.68 -1.10 -16.13
N ALA A 50 8.98 -0.88 -16.28
CA ALA A 50 9.68 -0.93 -17.56
C ALA A 50 9.67 -2.35 -18.16
N ILE A 51 9.89 -3.38 -17.34
CA ILE A 51 9.83 -4.78 -17.79
C ILE A 51 8.41 -5.11 -18.29
N GLY A 52 7.38 -4.78 -17.51
CA GLY A 52 5.99 -4.97 -17.92
C GLY A 52 5.62 -4.18 -19.18
N PHE A 53 6.13 -2.95 -19.28
CA PHE A 53 5.93 -2.09 -20.46
C PHE A 53 6.58 -2.68 -21.72
N ILE A 54 7.81 -3.19 -21.63
CA ILE A 54 8.50 -3.84 -22.75
C ILE A 54 7.73 -5.09 -23.20
N LEU A 55 7.28 -5.93 -22.27
CA LEU A 55 6.47 -7.12 -22.60
C LEU A 55 5.17 -6.73 -23.31
N GLN A 56 4.48 -5.70 -22.82
CA GLN A 56 3.26 -5.20 -23.43
C GLN A 56 3.53 -4.59 -24.81
N MET A 57 4.62 -3.85 -24.97
CA MET A 57 5.02 -3.27 -26.27
C MET A 57 5.34 -4.36 -27.28
N ILE A 58 6.09 -5.40 -26.91
CA ILE A 58 6.37 -6.53 -27.80
C ILE A 58 5.07 -7.23 -28.17
N LYS A 59 4.18 -7.48 -27.21
CA LYS A 59 2.87 -8.08 -27.48
C LYS A 59 2.05 -7.24 -28.46
N ILE A 60 1.98 -5.93 -28.25
CA ILE A 60 1.24 -5.02 -29.14
C ILE A 60 1.86 -5.02 -30.53
N VAL A 61 3.18 -4.84 -30.65
CA VAL A 61 3.86 -4.80 -31.95
C VAL A 61 3.69 -6.13 -32.69
N PHE A 62 3.88 -7.26 -32.01
CA PHE A 62 3.73 -8.58 -32.61
C PHE A 62 2.28 -8.88 -32.99
N PHE A 63 1.31 -8.55 -32.14
CA PHE A 63 -0.12 -8.77 -32.41
C PHE A 63 -0.69 -7.81 -33.47
N VAL A 64 -0.21 -6.56 -33.52
CA VAL A 64 -0.63 -5.56 -34.52
C VAL A 64 -0.02 -5.83 -35.89
N LYS A 65 1.23 -6.31 -35.96
CA LYS A 65 1.89 -6.63 -37.24
C LYS A 65 1.57 -8.04 -37.75
N GLY A 66 1.31 -8.98 -36.85
CA GLY A 66 0.97 -10.38 -37.15
C GLY A 66 -0.52 -10.65 -37.21
N GLY A 67 -1.31 -9.64 -37.60
CA GLY A 67 -2.76 -9.77 -37.75
C GLY A 67 -3.15 -11.02 -38.53
N ILE A 68 -4.16 -11.72 -38.00
CA ILE A 68 -5.12 -12.45 -38.83
C ILE A 68 -5.80 -11.44 -39.76
#